data_AF-U7UZ81-F1
#
_entry.id   AF-U7UZ81-F1
#
_cell.length_a   1.000
_cell.length_b   1.000
_cell.length_c   1.000
_cell.angle_alpha   90.00
_cell.angle_beta   90.00
_cell.angle_gamma   90.00
#
_symmetry.space_group_name_H-M   'P 1'
#
loop_
_entity.id
_entity.type
_entity.pdbx_description
1 polymer ?
#
loop_
_entity_poly.entity_id
_entity_poly.type
_entity_poly.pdbx_seq_one_letter_code
_entity_poly.pdbx_strand_id
1 'polypeptide(L)'
;MLKCKKITAFFLACLMLLGTIVPTGEAFAKGANHLSKTRISRIEVKDRKGNTIDLNEKIEEDKGCRLEIDWDASEYGADIKKGDYFNVTLPKDFKASKSNFAVHTLDGVQVAKAQVNNVNSES
;
A
#
# COMPACT_ATOMS: atom_id res chain seq x y z
N MET A 1 -47.98 19.82 41.19
CA MET A 1 -47.05 18.85 40.53
C MET A 1 -47.53 18.33 39.16
N LEU A 2 -48.49 18.95 38.46
CA LEU A 2 -49.06 18.39 37.22
C LEU A 2 -48.42 18.91 35.91
N LYS A 3 -47.62 19.99 35.96
CA LYS A 3 -46.98 20.59 34.76
C LYS A 3 -45.66 19.91 34.38
N CYS A 4 -44.90 19.36 35.34
CA CYS A 4 -43.64 18.68 35.04
C CYS A 4 -43.83 17.36 34.28
N LYS A 5 -44.87 16.57 34.62
CA LYS A 5 -45.16 15.27 33.98
C LYS A 5 -45.37 15.36 32.46
N LYS A 6 -46.01 16.44 31.97
CA LYS A 6 -46.25 16.65 30.53
C LYS A 6 -44.97 17.00 29.77
N ILE A 7 -44.08 17.77 30.39
CA ILE A 7 -42.78 18.15 29.81
C ILE A 7 -41.84 16.94 29.79
N THR A 8 -41.80 16.15 30.87
CA THR A 8 -41.00 14.91 30.92
C THR A 8 -41.46 13.89 29.88
N ALA A 9 -42.77 13.74 29.69
CA ALA A 9 -43.33 12.86 28.65
C ALA A 9 -42.97 13.33 27.23
N PHE A 10 -42.94 14.65 27.00
CA PHE A 10 -42.53 15.24 25.73
C PHE A 10 -41.04 15.00 25.44
N PHE A 11 -40.15 15.24 26.41
CA PHE A 11 -38.72 14.95 26.27
C PHE A 11 -38.43 13.46 26.07
N LEU A 12 -39.17 12.57 26.75
CA LEU A 12 -39.02 11.13 26.59
C LEU A 12 -39.48 10.65 25.20
N ALA A 13 -40.56 11.23 24.66
CA ALA A 13 -41.00 10.97 23.29
C ALA A 13 -39.97 11.48 22.26
N CYS A 14 -39.36 12.64 22.47
CA CYS A 14 -38.29 13.16 21.60
C CYS A 14 -37.03 12.27 21.63
N LEU A 15 -36.62 11.76 22.79
CA LEU A 15 -35.48 10.83 22.92
C LEU A 15 -35.72 9.50 22.19
N MET A 16 -36.94 8.97 22.24
CA MET A 16 -37.30 7.77 21.48
C MET A 16 -37.37 8.02 19.96
N LEU A 17 -37.73 9.24 19.54
CA LEU A 17 -37.78 9.63 18.12
C LEU A 17 -36.38 9.93 17.53
N LEU A 18 -35.43 10.38 18.36
CA LEU A 18 -34.05 10.68 17.95
C LEU A 18 -33.16 9.43 17.86
N GLY A 19 -33.58 8.30 18.42
CA GLY A 19 -32.82 7.04 18.44
C GLY A 19 -32.86 6.23 17.14
N THR A 20 -33.65 6.62 16.15
CA THR A 20 -33.89 5.83 14.92
C THR A 20 -33.13 6.31 13.69
N ILE A 21 -32.31 7.36 13.80
CA ILE A 21 -31.57 7.91 12.66
C ILE A 21 -30.11 8.12 13.06
N VAL A 22 -29.44 7.04 13.43
CA VAL A 22 -28.01 6.94 13.13
C VAL A 22 -27.95 5.95 11.97
N PRO A 23 -27.76 6.40 10.72
CA PRO A 23 -27.19 5.51 9.73
C PRO A 23 -25.83 5.10 10.29
N THR A 24 -25.76 3.93 10.91
CA THR A 24 -24.55 3.12 10.90
C THR A 24 -24.33 2.74 9.45
N GLY A 25 -23.96 3.73 8.63
CA GLY A 25 -23.33 3.47 7.37
C GLY A 25 -22.14 2.61 7.73
N GLU A 26 -22.16 1.37 7.28
CA GLU A 26 -21.00 0.51 7.31
C GLU A 26 -19.86 1.37 6.78
N ALA A 27 -18.90 1.70 7.65
CA ALA A 27 -17.64 2.24 7.18
C ALA A 27 -17.03 1.08 6.39
N PHE A 28 -17.36 1.00 5.10
CA PHE A 28 -16.76 0.06 4.19
C PHE A 28 -15.27 0.27 4.38
N ALA A 29 -14.60 -0.74 4.95
CA ALA A 29 -13.15 -0.79 4.92
C ALA A 29 -12.80 -0.73 3.44
N LYS A 30 -12.48 0.48 2.96
CA LYS A 30 -12.14 0.73 1.56
C LYS A 30 -11.00 -0.23 1.28
N GLY A 31 -11.27 -1.23 0.44
CA GLY A 31 -10.32 -2.29 0.15
C GLY A 31 -8.96 -1.72 -0.27
N ALA A 32 -7.95 -2.58 -0.27
CA ALA A 32 -6.63 -2.26 -0.80
C ALA A 32 -6.74 -1.46 -2.12
N ASN A 33 -6.21 -0.25 -2.15
CA ASN A 33 -6.23 0.59 -3.35
C ASN A 33 -4.92 0.41 -4.11
N HIS A 34 -5.03 0.30 -5.42
CA HIS A 34 -3.88 0.41 -6.29
C HIS A 34 -3.47 1.89 -6.41
N LEU A 35 -2.29 2.24 -5.89
CA LEU A 35 -1.70 3.57 -5.92
C LEU A 35 -1.05 3.83 -7.30
N SER A 36 -1.88 3.83 -8.36
CA SER A 36 -1.46 3.91 -9.76
C SER A 36 -0.70 5.18 -10.15
N LYS A 37 -0.75 6.24 -9.34
CA LYS A 37 -0.02 7.51 -9.55
C LYS A 37 1.33 7.54 -8.83
N THR A 38 1.71 6.46 -8.14
CA THR A 38 3.05 6.34 -7.57
C THR A 38 4.09 6.50 -8.67
N ARG A 39 4.95 7.51 -8.55
CA ARG A 39 5.97 7.80 -9.56
C ARG A 39 7.21 6.97 -9.25
N ILE A 40 7.64 6.16 -10.21
CA ILE A 40 8.97 5.50 -10.17
C ILE A 40 9.95 6.39 -10.92
N SER A 41 10.90 7.01 -10.21
CA SER A 41 11.84 7.98 -10.81
C SER A 41 13.16 7.35 -11.22
N ARG A 42 13.53 6.20 -10.64
CA ARG A 42 14.77 5.50 -10.95
C ARG A 42 14.61 4.01 -10.74
N ILE A 43 15.14 3.21 -11.65
CA ILE A 43 15.34 1.77 -11.50
C ILE A 43 16.76 1.47 -12.00
N GLU A 44 17.61 0.96 -11.12
CA GLU A 44 18.99 0.60 -11.43
C GLU A 44 19.31 -0.81 -10.92
N VAL A 45 20.07 -1.57 -11.71
CA VAL A 45 20.67 -2.83 -11.25
C VAL A 45 22.13 -2.56 -10.95
N LYS A 46 22.58 -2.94 -9.76
CA LYS A 46 23.96 -2.76 -9.31
C LYS A 46 24.62 -4.07 -8.97
N ASP A 47 25.93 -4.13 -9.18
CA ASP A 47 26.77 -5.20 -8.67
C ASP A 47 26.92 -5.11 -7.13
N ARG A 48 27.61 -6.08 -6.54
CA ARG A 48 27.86 -6.09 -5.08
C ARG A 48 28.76 -4.94 -4.59
N LYS A 49 29.50 -4.29 -5.49
CA LYS A 49 30.38 -3.16 -5.21
C LYS A 49 29.67 -1.81 -5.38
N GLY A 50 28.43 -1.81 -5.86
CA GLY A 50 27.62 -0.61 -6.10
C GLY A 50 27.78 -0.01 -7.49
N ASN A 51 28.47 -0.69 -8.42
CA ASN A 51 28.56 -0.23 -9.81
C ASN A 51 27.28 -0.58 -10.56
N THR A 52 26.78 0.36 -11.37
CA THR A 52 25.64 0.12 -12.26
C THR A 52 25.99 -0.93 -13.30
N ILE A 53 25.08 -1.88 -13.50
CA ILE A 53 25.13 -2.88 -14.57
C ILE A 53 24.27 -2.35 -15.72
N ASP A 54 24.86 -2.19 -16.90
CA ASP A 54 24.09 -1.89 -18.10
C ASP A 54 23.31 -3.13 -18.55
N LEU A 55 21.99 -3.03 -18.55
CA LEU A 55 21.09 -4.10 -18.94
C LEU A 55 20.88 -4.19 -20.46
N ASN A 56 21.40 -3.22 -21.23
CA ASN A 56 21.40 -3.28 -22.70
C ASN A 56 22.54 -4.15 -23.23
N GLU A 57 23.55 -4.40 -22.40
CA GLU A 57 24.64 -5.30 -22.75
C GLU A 57 24.25 -6.76 -22.54
N LYS A 58 24.81 -7.65 -23.35
CA LYS A 58 24.60 -9.07 -23.20
C LYS A 58 25.25 -9.54 -21.90
N ILE A 59 24.43 -9.98 -20.95
CA ILE A 59 24.90 -10.59 -19.70
C ILE A 59 25.17 -12.07 -19.99
N GLU A 60 26.45 -12.46 -20.05
CA GLU A 60 26.86 -13.82 -20.44
C GLU A 60 26.67 -14.85 -19.30
N GLU A 61 26.62 -14.40 -18.05
CA GLU A 61 26.52 -15.26 -16.87
C GLU A 61 25.62 -14.64 -15.79
N ASP A 62 24.98 -15.48 -14.97
CA ASP A 62 24.20 -15.03 -13.83
C ASP A 62 25.07 -14.26 -12.82
N LYS A 63 24.80 -12.96 -12.67
CA LYS A 63 25.53 -12.09 -11.74
C LYS A 63 24.70 -11.82 -10.49
N GLY A 64 25.29 -12.05 -9.32
CA GLY A 64 24.72 -11.62 -8.06
C GLY A 64 24.62 -10.09 -8.00
N CYS A 65 23.41 -9.57 -8.07
CA CYS A 65 23.13 -8.14 -8.20
C CYS A 65 22.10 -7.65 -7.17
N ARG A 66 21.92 -6.33 -7.12
CA ARG A 66 20.92 -5.63 -6.31
C ARG A 66 20.09 -4.74 -7.22
N LEU A 67 18.79 -4.65 -6.95
CA LEU A 67 17.88 -3.73 -7.61
C LEU A 67 17.66 -2.53 -6.69
N GLU A 68 17.89 -1.33 -7.20
CA GLU A 68 17.62 -0.07 -6.51
C GLU A 68 16.48 0.66 -7.23
N ILE A 69 15.48 1.09 -6.46
CA ILE A 69 14.28 1.74 -6.96
C ILE A 69 14.03 3.01 -6.14
N ASP A 70 13.86 4.13 -6.83
CA ASP A 70 13.32 5.35 -6.23
C ASP A 70 11.87 5.50 -6.63
N TRP A 71 11.02 5.75 -5.64
CA TRP A 71 9.59 5.92 -5.83
C TRP A 71 9.05 7.06 -4.98
N ASP A 72 7.95 7.66 -5.43
CA ASP A 72 7.27 8.77 -4.78
C ASP A 72 5.75 8.57 -4.84
N ALA A 73 5.14 8.35 -3.67
CA ALA A 73 3.69 8.25 -3.49
C ALA A 73 3.11 9.48 -2.75
N SER A 74 3.85 10.59 -2.68
CA SER A 74 3.46 11.78 -1.91
C SER A 74 2.14 12.41 -2.35
N GLU A 75 1.72 12.20 -3.61
CA GLU A 75 0.42 12.65 -4.10
C GLU A 75 -0.76 12.12 -3.26
N TYR A 76 -0.60 10.94 -2.65
CA TYR A 76 -1.61 10.34 -1.80
C TYR A 76 -1.55 10.85 -0.34
N GLY A 77 -0.42 11.38 0.11
CA GLY A 77 -0.25 11.95 1.44
C GLY A 77 -0.81 11.07 2.57
N ALA A 78 -1.76 11.62 3.32
CA ALA A 78 -2.41 10.94 4.45
C ALA A 78 -3.44 9.87 4.04
N ASP A 79 -3.78 9.77 2.75
CA ASP A 79 -4.76 8.78 2.26
C ASP A 79 -4.17 7.38 2.06
N ILE A 80 -2.84 7.25 2.12
CA ILE A 80 -2.15 5.94 2.12
C ILE A 80 -2.54 5.19 3.38
N LYS A 81 -3.07 3.98 3.22
CA LYS A 81 -3.43 3.10 4.34
C LYS A 81 -2.90 1.68 4.14
N LYS A 82 -2.92 0.92 5.24
CA LYS A 82 -2.53 -0.49 5.23
C LYS A 82 -3.33 -1.26 4.19
N GLY A 83 -2.62 -2.00 3.34
CA GLY A 83 -3.19 -2.81 2.27
C GLY A 83 -3.14 -2.13 0.91
N ASP A 84 -2.99 -0.80 0.84
CA ASP A 84 -2.70 -0.14 -0.43
C ASP A 84 -1.36 -0.64 -1.01
N TYR A 85 -1.28 -0.63 -2.34
CA TYR A 85 -0.15 -1.21 -3.06
C TYR A 85 0.14 -0.45 -4.35
N PHE A 86 1.35 -0.59 -4.86
CA PHE A 86 1.70 -0.22 -6.24
C PHE A 86 2.59 -1.32 -6.82
N ASN A 87 2.62 -1.40 -8.15
CA ASN A 87 3.44 -2.38 -8.85
C ASN A 87 4.73 -1.74 -9.33
N VAL A 88 5.82 -2.51 -9.30
CA VAL A 88 7.07 -2.18 -9.98
C VAL A 88 7.34 -3.27 -10.99
N THR A 89 7.52 -2.88 -12.25
CA THR A 89 7.97 -3.80 -13.30
C THR A 89 9.45 -4.05 -13.12
N LEU A 90 9.84 -5.30 -12.93
CA LEU A 90 11.25 -5.67 -12.83
C LEU A 90 11.94 -5.49 -14.18
N PRO A 91 13.24 -5.11 -14.19
CA PRO A 91 14.00 -5.10 -15.42
C PRO A 91 14.03 -6.48 -16.07
N LYS A 92 14.16 -6.49 -17.41
CA LYS A 92 14.24 -7.74 -18.18
C LYS A 92 15.33 -8.65 -17.62
N ASP A 93 15.03 -9.95 -17.53
CA ASP A 93 15.93 -11.01 -17.06
C ASP A 93 16.35 -10.90 -15.58
N PHE A 94 15.92 -9.87 -14.84
CA PHE A 94 16.16 -9.77 -13.41
C PHE A 94 15.33 -10.80 -12.65
N LYS A 95 16.02 -11.67 -11.90
CA LYS A 95 15.38 -12.71 -11.08
C LYS A 95 15.53 -12.37 -9.60
N ALA A 96 14.42 -12.18 -8.90
CA ALA A 96 14.43 -12.03 -7.46
C ALA A 96 14.77 -13.37 -6.79
N SER A 97 15.67 -13.35 -5.80
CA SER A 97 16.04 -14.55 -5.04
C SER A 97 14.94 -15.04 -4.09
N LYS A 98 13.96 -14.18 -3.79
CA LYS A 98 12.79 -14.49 -2.95
C LYS A 98 11.54 -13.92 -3.60
N SER A 99 10.44 -14.68 -3.53
CA SER A 99 9.14 -14.24 -4.03
C SER A 99 8.37 -13.36 -3.05
N ASN A 100 8.68 -13.43 -1.76
CA ASN A 100 8.05 -12.62 -0.73
C ASN A 100 9.11 -12.11 0.25
N PHE A 101 9.11 -10.81 0.53
CA PHE A 101 10.04 -10.20 1.48
C PHE A 101 9.48 -8.92 2.11
N ALA A 102 10.00 -8.57 3.28
CA ALA A 102 9.65 -7.33 3.97
C ALA A 102 10.50 -6.17 3.44
N VAL A 103 9.87 -5.00 3.28
CA VAL A 103 10.55 -3.73 2.97
C VAL A 103 10.72 -2.98 4.28
N HIS A 104 11.95 -2.57 4.56
CA HIS A 104 12.31 -1.86 5.78
C HIS A 104 12.82 -0.46 5.46
N THR A 105 12.59 0.47 6.38
CA THR A 105 13.27 1.76 6.45
C THR A 105 14.72 1.59 6.89
N LEU A 106 15.52 2.67 6.81
CA LEU A 106 16.94 2.66 7.17
C LEU A 106 17.20 2.30 8.64
N ASP A 107 16.27 2.62 9.52
CA ASP A 107 16.26 2.25 10.94
C ASP A 107 15.75 0.82 11.20
N GLY A 108 15.38 0.07 10.16
CA GLY A 108 14.98 -1.32 10.24
C GLY A 108 13.50 -1.56 10.52
N VAL A 109 12.65 -0.52 10.54
CA VAL A 109 11.20 -0.69 10.72
C VAL A 109 10.57 -1.23 9.44
N GLN A 110 9.77 -2.30 9.55
CA GLN A 110 9.04 -2.83 8.41
C GLN A 110 7.89 -1.89 8.02
N VAL A 111 7.88 -1.43 6.77
CA VAL A 111 6.86 -0.52 6.22
C VAL A 111 5.99 -1.14 5.13
N ALA A 112 6.45 -2.21 4.48
CA ALA A 112 5.66 -2.91 3.48
C ALA A 112 6.04 -4.41 3.38
N LYS A 113 5.23 -5.14 2.62
CA LYS A 113 5.55 -6.48 2.11
C LYS A 113 5.60 -6.40 0.59
N ALA A 114 6.67 -6.92 0.01
CA ALA A 114 6.80 -7.09 -1.42
C ALA A 114 6.48 -8.53 -1.80
N GLN A 115 5.75 -8.69 -2.89
CA GLN A 115 5.51 -9.97 -3.55
C GLN A 115 5.97 -9.83 -4.99
N VAL A 116 6.83 -10.76 -5.44
CA VAL A 116 7.30 -10.85 -6.80
C VAL A 116 6.48 -11.90 -7.52
N ASN A 117 5.71 -11.45 -8.51
CA ASN A 117 5.06 -12.35 -9.45
C ASN A 117 6.10 -12.77 -10.47
N ASN A 118 6.54 -14.03 -10.42
CA ASN A 118 7.35 -14.61 -11.48
C ASN A 118 6.43 -14.84 -12.70
N VAL A 119 6.17 -13.79 -13.47
CA VAL A 119 5.57 -13.94 -14.80
C VAL A 119 6.67 -14.38 -15.77
N ASN A 120 7.22 -15.56 -15.52
CA ASN A 120 8.05 -16.34 -16.46
C ASN A 120 7.68 -17.84 -16.38
N SER A 121 6.51 -18.15 -15.82
CA SER A 121 5.86 -19.45 -15.93
C SER A 121 4.63 -19.31 -16.82
N GLU A 122 4.82 -18.83 -18.04
CA GLU A 122 3.87 -19.08 -19.13
C GLU A 122 4.53 -20.08 -20.08
N SER A 123 4.05 -21.33 -19.93
CA SER A 123 3.99 -22.45 -20.90
C SER A 123 5.14 -22.68 -21.88
#